data_AF-A0A448TV51-F1
#
_entry.id   AF-A0A448TV51-F1
#
_cell.length_a   1.000
_cell.length_b   1.000
_cell.length_c   1.000
_cell.angle_alpha   90.00
_cell.angle_beta   90.00
_cell.angle_gamma   90.00
#
_symmetry.space_group_name_H-M   'P 1'
#
loop_
_entity.id
_entity.type
_entity.pdbx_description
1 polymer ?
#
loop_
_entity_poly.entity_id
_entity_poly.type
_entity_poly.pdbx_seq_one_letter_code
_entity_poly.pdbx_strand_id
1 'polypeptide(L)'
;MRKLKAPHYDIRKKDDPHSTLVIIAGADSDEAWGAWKTYKDPTLNKIIMGNYCEGDFPPDYKPIILDEQQLNALPNTLIATDKHEIFDIYQAGTITQEQQYLLEKCLAETTNVKLARLFSLPNLLSKNITPTDLMPSISRIRNDNALSEVVAHNALEKQKQADYPAYFAKLNRLEKTEEILLKSPPMAISRDNELFSYDKTTGIWAEITDEAESVIYNFLRSHGIELPNLNKQKELASLLIKEIRYKAEKEHNHAYIMNEPNSDVLCFRNGVLDKTTGKLLPFNPNLNLRSRLDININEIQNTPTTFLNWLDFIAEDNEERRTLLLSVLYVVLVNRYDWQMFFELTGRGGTGKTTFLKVCELLAGKDNHTAINLIDLDKNAHATASIVGKSLLTAEDQPVYNGDGSTVRAITGKGTITVNPKYKKPFSYEPKAVLLIANNAPMRFKENNGGIERRRVLITFEKAVERSQRDSTLIDKIASELSDIVRYLLTIFNGVDNEQKAYSSLLKQQDNPQIKQILNSLNPIRLFAEEFTTTDEVKGLKISVRGCGGGNIPSRQQAQEALYPAYLFFCDRHGLNKPLSRQSFLNEVDNAFKLQGKQPIKVRKIDNTQRTNVYYSNIEDTFLRWDD
;
A
#
# COMPACT_ATOMS: atom_id res chain seq x y z
N MET A 1 -27.82 -34.01 42.02
CA MET A 1 -28.35 -34.01 40.64
C MET A 1 -27.40 -34.77 39.73
N ARG A 2 -27.89 -35.48 38.72
CA ARG A 2 -27.04 -36.18 37.74
C ARG A 2 -26.39 -35.11 36.85
N LYS A 3 -25.06 -34.99 36.83
CA LYS A 3 -24.35 -34.05 35.94
C LYS A 3 -24.68 -34.38 34.47
N LEU A 4 -24.87 -33.36 33.65
CA LEU A 4 -25.03 -33.49 32.20
C LEU A 4 -23.71 -33.96 31.60
N LYS A 5 -23.75 -34.65 30.46
CA LYS A 5 -22.55 -35.09 29.75
C LYS A 5 -22.38 -34.23 28.50
N ALA A 6 -21.18 -33.70 28.29
CA ALA A 6 -20.87 -33.02 27.05
C ALA A 6 -20.96 -33.98 25.86
N PRO A 7 -21.23 -33.47 24.64
CA PRO A 7 -21.11 -34.24 23.42
C PRO A 7 -19.81 -35.06 23.39
N HIS A 8 -19.93 -36.34 23.05
CA HIS A 8 -18.83 -37.30 22.95
C HIS A 8 -18.09 -37.68 24.25
N TYR A 9 -18.51 -37.18 25.41
CA TYR A 9 -17.93 -37.56 26.70
C TYR A 9 -17.84 -39.08 26.92
N ASP A 10 -18.91 -39.82 26.61
CA ASP A 10 -18.94 -41.28 26.81
C ASP A 10 -17.98 -42.06 25.88
N ILE A 11 -17.59 -41.45 24.77
CA ILE A 11 -16.58 -41.99 23.85
C ILE A 11 -15.20 -41.68 24.44
N ARG A 12 -14.97 -40.40 24.78
CA ARG A 12 -13.66 -39.89 25.20
C ARG A 12 -13.22 -40.32 26.58
N LYS A 13 -14.16 -40.66 27.48
CA LYS A 13 -13.80 -41.20 28.82
C LYS A 13 -12.95 -42.48 28.78
N LYS A 14 -12.86 -43.14 27.62
CA LYS A 14 -12.08 -44.38 27.40
C LYS A 14 -10.70 -44.10 26.79
N ASP A 15 -10.41 -42.85 26.44
CA ASP A 15 -9.14 -42.46 25.84
C ASP A 15 -7.98 -42.70 26.83
N ASP A 16 -6.77 -42.85 26.29
CA ASP A 16 -5.57 -43.02 27.10
C ASP A 16 -5.35 -41.76 27.96
N PRO A 17 -5.11 -41.90 29.29
CA PRO A 17 -4.78 -40.80 30.19
C PRO A 17 -3.74 -39.79 29.67
N HIS A 18 -2.77 -40.28 28.89
CA HIS A 18 -1.66 -39.50 28.34
C HIS A 18 -1.91 -38.99 26.92
N SER A 19 -3.05 -39.33 26.31
CA SER A 19 -3.47 -38.77 25.04
C SER A 19 -4.12 -37.40 25.23
N THR A 20 -3.90 -36.51 24.26
CA THR A 20 -4.51 -35.18 24.28
C THR A 20 -6.02 -35.27 24.06
N LEU A 21 -6.78 -34.74 25.01
CA LEU A 21 -8.21 -34.52 24.85
C LEU A 21 -8.46 -33.20 24.13
N VAL A 22 -9.12 -33.27 22.97
CA VAL A 22 -9.44 -32.08 22.17
C VAL A 22 -10.83 -31.56 22.52
N ILE A 23 -10.90 -30.25 22.78
CA ILE A 23 -12.12 -29.51 23.08
C ILE A 23 -12.28 -28.40 22.04
N ILE A 24 -13.44 -28.32 21.40
CA ILE A 24 -13.86 -27.16 20.58
C ILE A 24 -14.86 -26.37 21.41
N ALA A 25 -14.57 -25.09 21.65
CA ALA A 25 -15.36 -24.26 22.55
C ALA A 25 -15.64 -22.87 21.96
N GLY A 26 -16.85 -22.36 22.16
CA GLY A 26 -17.25 -20.99 21.85
C GLY A 26 -18.60 -20.91 21.14
N ALA A 27 -19.06 -19.69 20.88
CA ALA A 27 -20.39 -19.44 20.29
C ALA A 27 -20.64 -20.19 18.97
N ASP A 28 -19.58 -20.45 18.19
CA ASP A 28 -19.68 -21.07 16.87
C ASP A 28 -19.20 -22.54 16.88
N SER A 29 -19.12 -23.19 18.05
CA SER A 29 -18.54 -24.54 18.17
C SER A 29 -19.28 -25.61 17.37
N ASP A 30 -20.60 -25.49 17.26
CA ASP A 30 -21.42 -26.41 16.46
C ASP A 30 -21.20 -26.24 14.96
N GLU A 31 -21.01 -25.00 14.49
CA GLU A 31 -20.67 -24.70 13.10
C GLU A 31 -19.25 -25.18 12.77
N ALA A 32 -18.28 -24.91 13.65
CA ALA A 32 -16.91 -25.40 13.52
C ALA A 32 -16.86 -26.94 13.49
N TRP A 33 -17.67 -27.60 14.32
CA TRP A 33 -17.83 -29.05 14.26
C TRP A 33 -18.52 -29.53 12.96
N GLY A 34 -19.55 -28.82 12.50
CA GLY A 34 -20.18 -29.06 11.21
C GLY A 34 -19.16 -29.02 10.07
N ALA A 35 -18.25 -28.04 10.09
CA ALA A 35 -17.14 -27.96 9.17
C ALA A 35 -16.17 -29.14 9.31
N TRP A 36 -15.77 -29.50 10.54
CA TRP A 36 -14.90 -30.67 10.84
C TRP A 36 -15.44 -31.97 10.23
N LYS A 37 -16.77 -32.16 10.23
CA LYS A 37 -17.43 -33.38 9.73
C LYS A 37 -17.67 -33.41 8.22
N THR A 38 -17.79 -32.25 7.57
CA THR A 38 -18.28 -32.14 6.18
C THR A 38 -17.21 -32.47 5.14
N TYR A 39 -15.92 -32.34 5.48
CA TYR A 39 -14.82 -32.60 4.55
C TYR A 39 -14.28 -34.03 4.68
N LYS A 40 -14.46 -34.82 3.63
CA LYS A 40 -13.92 -36.19 3.51
C LYS A 40 -12.52 -36.26 2.89
N ASP A 41 -11.98 -35.13 2.46
CA ASP A 41 -10.65 -35.03 1.85
C ASP A 41 -9.58 -34.82 2.95
N PRO A 42 -8.63 -35.75 3.13
CA PRO A 42 -7.58 -35.66 4.16
C PRO A 42 -6.70 -34.40 4.04
N THR A 43 -6.52 -33.88 2.83
CA THR A 43 -5.70 -32.71 2.52
C THR A 43 -6.43 -31.42 2.89
N LEU A 44 -7.73 -31.35 2.60
CA LEU A 44 -8.62 -30.24 2.95
C LEU A 44 -8.95 -30.24 4.44
N ASN A 45 -9.10 -31.41 5.07
CA ASN A 45 -9.09 -31.54 6.52
C ASN A 45 -7.76 -31.01 7.07
N LYS A 46 -6.60 -31.33 6.48
CA LYS A 46 -5.30 -30.78 6.94
C LYS A 46 -5.20 -29.25 6.81
N ILE A 47 -5.91 -28.64 5.86
CA ILE A 47 -5.94 -27.18 5.64
C ILE A 47 -6.92 -26.48 6.58
N ILE A 48 -8.10 -27.08 6.85
CA ILE A 48 -9.08 -26.55 7.81
C ILE A 48 -8.60 -26.82 9.25
N MET A 49 -8.00 -27.98 9.50
CA MET A 49 -7.31 -28.33 10.73
C MET A 49 -6.05 -27.47 10.91
N GLY A 50 -5.30 -27.14 9.86
CA GLY A 50 -4.19 -26.17 9.96
C GLY A 50 -4.63 -24.78 10.44
N ASN A 51 -5.91 -24.44 10.25
CA ASN A 51 -6.53 -23.20 10.75
C ASN A 51 -7.21 -23.34 12.12
N TYR A 52 -7.28 -24.54 12.71
CA TYR A 52 -7.89 -24.71 14.03
C TYR A 52 -7.06 -25.57 15.00
N CYS A 53 -6.35 -26.62 14.60
CA CYS A 53 -5.64 -27.56 15.46
C CYS A 53 -4.29 -28.02 14.87
N GLU A 54 -3.21 -28.02 15.66
CA GLU A 54 -1.96 -28.71 15.28
C GLU A 54 -2.05 -30.20 15.65
N GLY A 55 -2.13 -31.10 14.66
CA GLY A 55 -2.02 -32.56 14.88
C GLY A 55 -2.65 -33.43 13.78
N ASP A 56 -2.11 -34.64 13.57
CA ASP A 56 -2.69 -35.67 12.69
C ASP A 56 -3.79 -36.44 13.46
N PHE A 57 -5.01 -35.91 13.49
CA PHE A 57 -6.16 -36.62 14.08
C PHE A 57 -6.86 -37.52 13.04
N PRO A 58 -7.35 -38.71 13.46
CA PRO A 58 -8.15 -39.57 12.58
C PRO A 58 -9.39 -38.84 12.03
N PRO A 59 -9.81 -39.09 10.77
CA PRO A 59 -11.02 -38.48 10.18
C PRO A 59 -12.32 -38.76 10.96
N ASP A 60 -12.34 -39.80 11.80
CA ASP A 60 -13.44 -40.19 12.66
C ASP A 60 -13.27 -39.75 14.12
N TYR A 61 -12.26 -38.94 14.42
CA TYR A 61 -12.08 -38.35 15.74
C TYR A 61 -13.26 -37.43 16.10
N LYS A 62 -13.70 -37.52 17.35
CA LYS A 62 -14.92 -36.89 17.87
C LYS A 62 -14.56 -36.05 19.11
N PRO A 63 -14.18 -34.77 18.96
CA PRO A 63 -13.78 -33.92 20.06
C PRO A 63 -14.95 -33.67 21.01
N ILE A 64 -14.65 -33.19 22.21
CA ILE A 64 -15.65 -32.60 23.09
C ILE A 64 -16.05 -31.26 22.48
N ILE A 65 -17.34 -31.01 22.35
CA ILE A 65 -17.89 -29.77 21.80
C ILE A 65 -18.57 -29.03 22.93
N LEU A 66 -18.29 -27.74 23.07
CA LEU A 66 -18.83 -26.85 24.09
C LEU A 66 -19.36 -25.58 23.44
N ASP A 67 -20.66 -25.59 23.13
CA ASP A 67 -21.39 -24.41 22.67
C ASP A 67 -21.60 -23.40 23.81
N GLU A 68 -22.19 -22.24 23.48
CA GLU A 68 -22.47 -21.19 24.47
C GLU A 68 -23.31 -21.69 25.67
N GLN A 69 -24.31 -22.54 25.43
CA GLN A 69 -25.17 -23.08 26.49
C GLN A 69 -24.39 -24.07 27.38
N GLN A 70 -23.57 -24.90 26.78
CA GLN A 70 -22.76 -25.91 27.46
C GLN A 70 -21.63 -25.28 28.27
N LEU A 71 -20.98 -24.23 27.73
CA LEU A 71 -19.98 -23.43 28.44
C LEU A 71 -20.59 -22.79 29.69
N ASN A 72 -21.79 -22.20 29.57
CA ASN A 72 -22.49 -21.60 30.71
C ASN A 72 -22.98 -22.67 31.72
N ALA A 73 -23.11 -23.92 31.31
CA ALA A 73 -23.53 -25.05 32.14
C ALA A 73 -22.37 -25.91 32.68
N LEU A 74 -21.11 -25.52 32.47
CA LEU A 74 -19.92 -26.28 32.87
C LEU A 74 -19.86 -26.71 34.36
N PRO A 75 -20.38 -25.95 35.34
CA PRO A 75 -20.45 -26.43 36.74
C PRO A 75 -21.21 -27.76 36.90
N ASN A 76 -22.15 -28.02 35.98
CA ASN A 76 -23.02 -29.19 36.00
C ASN A 76 -22.77 -30.15 34.83
N THR A 77 -21.69 -29.96 34.06
CA THR A 77 -21.40 -30.74 32.85
C THR A 77 -20.10 -31.54 33.00
N LEU A 78 -20.12 -32.80 32.57
CA LEU A 78 -18.96 -33.68 32.51
C LEU A 78 -18.32 -33.55 31.12
N ILE A 79 -17.11 -32.99 31.08
CA ILE A 79 -16.31 -32.81 29.86
C ILE A 79 -15.14 -33.80 29.77
N ALA A 80 -14.59 -34.22 30.91
CA ALA A 80 -13.45 -35.11 31.00
C ALA A 80 -13.50 -35.92 32.32
N THR A 81 -12.63 -36.91 32.44
CA THR A 81 -12.45 -37.71 33.67
C THR A 81 -11.18 -37.31 34.41
N ASP A 82 -11.07 -37.74 35.67
CA ASP A 82 -9.88 -37.64 36.53
C ASP A 82 -8.62 -38.25 35.92
N LYS A 83 -8.77 -39.12 34.91
CA LYS A 83 -7.66 -39.75 34.20
C LYS A 83 -7.03 -38.88 33.10
N HIS A 84 -7.72 -37.85 32.60
CA HIS A 84 -7.17 -37.02 31.52
C HIS A 84 -6.17 -36.00 32.06
N GLU A 85 -4.99 -35.93 31.45
CA GLU A 85 -3.91 -35.04 31.91
C GLU A 85 -3.57 -33.90 30.92
N ILE A 86 -3.91 -34.05 29.64
CA ILE A 86 -3.50 -33.12 28.56
C ILE A 86 -4.71 -32.64 27.77
N PHE A 87 -4.85 -31.32 27.61
CA PHE A 87 -6.00 -30.69 26.96
C PHE A 87 -5.58 -29.65 25.91
N ASP A 88 -6.13 -29.76 24.72
CA ASP A 88 -6.07 -28.72 23.68
C ASP A 88 -7.46 -28.16 23.45
N ILE A 89 -7.60 -26.85 23.68
CA ILE A 89 -8.84 -26.11 23.57
C ILE A 89 -8.75 -25.20 22.37
N TYR A 90 -9.70 -25.37 21.46
CA TYR A 90 -9.79 -24.64 20.22
C TYR A 90 -10.98 -23.70 20.25
N GLN A 91 -10.68 -22.40 20.17
CA GLN A 91 -11.71 -21.37 20.23
C GLN A 91 -12.42 -21.26 18.87
N ALA A 92 -13.70 -21.62 18.85
CA ALA A 92 -14.62 -21.46 17.73
C ALA A 92 -15.60 -20.32 18.03
N GLY A 93 -15.35 -19.15 17.45
CA GLY A 93 -16.12 -17.93 17.73
C GLY A 93 -15.65 -17.22 18.99
N THR A 94 -16.57 -16.69 19.77
CA THR A 94 -16.24 -15.96 21.01
C THR A 94 -16.36 -16.87 22.23
N ILE A 95 -15.36 -16.83 23.11
CA ILE A 95 -15.41 -17.35 24.48
C ILE A 95 -15.26 -16.14 25.40
N THR A 96 -16.23 -15.91 26.28
CA THR A 96 -16.15 -14.83 27.26
C THR A 96 -15.16 -15.19 28.37
N GLN A 97 -14.66 -14.19 29.11
CA GLN A 97 -13.78 -14.45 30.27
C GLN A 97 -14.45 -15.34 31.32
N GLU A 98 -15.78 -15.21 31.52
CA GLU A 98 -16.56 -16.09 32.40
C GLU A 98 -16.54 -17.54 31.92
N GLN A 99 -16.80 -17.77 30.63
CA GLN A 99 -16.80 -19.12 30.06
C GLN A 99 -15.42 -19.76 30.10
N GLN A 100 -14.37 -18.99 29.82
CA GLN A 100 -12.99 -19.45 29.95
C GLN A 100 -12.67 -19.82 31.40
N TYR A 101 -13.06 -18.99 32.39
CA TYR A 101 -12.90 -19.31 33.80
C TYR A 101 -13.66 -20.58 34.20
N LEU A 102 -14.91 -20.74 33.76
CA LEU A 102 -15.70 -21.95 34.04
C LEU A 102 -15.05 -23.19 33.46
N LEU A 103 -14.43 -23.08 32.28
CA LEU A 103 -13.68 -24.17 31.65
C LEU A 103 -12.43 -24.51 32.45
N GLU A 104 -11.60 -23.51 32.77
CA GLU A 104 -10.39 -23.68 33.58
C GLU A 104 -10.70 -24.25 34.97
N LYS A 105 -11.79 -23.79 35.60
CA LYS A 105 -12.28 -24.31 36.87
C LYS A 105 -12.76 -25.76 36.75
N CYS A 106 -13.52 -26.08 35.71
CA CYS A 106 -13.98 -27.44 35.46
C CYS A 106 -12.77 -28.39 35.31
N LEU A 107 -11.75 -28.00 34.54
CA LEU A 107 -10.50 -28.76 34.40
C LEU A 107 -9.75 -28.86 35.72
N ALA A 108 -9.65 -27.77 36.49
CA ALA A 108 -8.96 -27.76 37.79
C ALA A 108 -9.60 -28.71 38.81
N GLU A 109 -10.93 -28.78 38.85
CA GLU A 109 -11.70 -29.51 39.87
C GLU A 109 -12.00 -30.97 39.48
N THR A 110 -12.08 -31.28 38.18
CA THR A 110 -12.58 -32.58 37.71
C THR A 110 -11.53 -33.46 37.05
N THR A 111 -10.31 -32.95 36.82
CA THR A 111 -9.24 -33.66 36.10
C THR A 111 -7.88 -33.51 36.79
N ASN A 112 -6.94 -34.40 36.44
CA ASN A 112 -5.53 -34.29 36.82
C ASN A 112 -4.73 -33.50 35.76
N VAL A 113 -5.29 -32.40 35.25
CA VAL A 113 -4.64 -31.59 34.21
C VAL A 113 -3.21 -31.18 34.60
N LYS A 114 -2.28 -31.52 33.70
CA LYS A 114 -0.84 -31.19 33.73
C LYS A 114 -0.45 -30.24 32.60
N LEU A 115 -1.18 -30.25 31.50
CA LEU A 115 -0.99 -29.35 30.36
C LEU A 115 -2.36 -28.96 29.78
N ALA A 116 -2.60 -27.66 29.64
CA ALA A 116 -3.79 -27.11 29.01
C ALA A 116 -3.43 -25.92 28.12
N ARG A 117 -3.77 -26.02 26.83
CA ARG A 117 -3.40 -25.05 25.80
C ARG A 117 -4.65 -24.49 25.14
N LEU A 118 -4.74 -23.16 25.08
CA LEU A 118 -5.80 -22.46 24.35
C LEU A 118 -5.27 -21.91 23.04
N PHE A 119 -5.94 -22.28 21.96
CA PHE A 119 -5.64 -21.85 20.60
C PHE A 119 -6.76 -20.92 20.12
N SER A 120 -6.45 -19.63 20.04
CA SER A 120 -7.38 -18.60 19.57
C SER A 120 -7.23 -18.32 18.08
N LEU A 121 -8.28 -17.81 17.43
CA LEU A 121 -8.29 -17.47 16.00
C LEU A 121 -7.06 -16.66 15.52
N PRO A 122 -6.55 -15.65 16.26
CA PRO A 122 -5.34 -14.91 15.88
C PRO A 122 -4.08 -15.77 15.78
N ASN A 123 -3.94 -16.80 16.64
CA ASN A 123 -2.76 -17.67 16.67
C ASN A 123 -2.75 -18.65 15.50
N LEU A 124 -3.94 -19.04 15.03
CA LEU A 124 -4.16 -20.01 13.97
C LEU A 124 -3.85 -19.50 12.55
N LEU A 125 -3.82 -18.16 12.37
CA LEU A 125 -3.51 -17.51 11.09
C LEU A 125 -2.02 -17.20 10.91
N SER A 126 -1.19 -17.46 11.92
CA SER A 126 0.25 -17.17 11.90
C SER A 126 1.07 -18.46 11.69
N LYS A 127 2.16 -18.40 10.89
CA LYS A 127 3.07 -19.55 10.70
C LYS A 127 3.82 -19.99 11.97
N ASN A 128 3.63 -19.31 13.10
CA ASN A 128 4.21 -19.60 14.41
C ASN A 128 3.09 -19.66 15.47
N ILE A 129 2.40 -20.79 15.55
CA ILE A 129 1.31 -21.01 16.51
C ILE A 129 1.91 -21.08 17.92
N THR A 130 1.75 -20.03 18.72
CA THR A 130 2.10 -20.09 20.15
C THR A 130 0.79 -20.12 20.95
N PRO A 131 0.35 -21.29 21.45
CA PRO A 131 -0.86 -21.38 22.25
C PRO A 131 -0.71 -20.62 23.57
N THR A 132 -1.82 -20.14 24.12
CA THR A 132 -1.86 -19.60 25.47
C THR A 132 -1.82 -20.76 26.46
N ASP A 133 -0.81 -20.77 27.34
CA ASP A 133 -0.73 -21.73 28.45
C ASP A 133 -1.73 -21.36 29.55
N LEU A 134 -2.68 -22.26 29.82
CA LEU A 134 -3.70 -22.08 30.86
C LEU A 134 -3.27 -22.64 32.23
N MET A 135 -2.14 -23.33 32.32
CA MET A 135 -1.68 -23.89 33.59
C MET A 135 -1.45 -22.85 34.69
N PRO A 136 -0.96 -21.62 34.42
CA PRO A 136 -0.84 -20.59 35.45
C PRO A 136 -2.18 -20.21 36.10
N SER A 137 -3.26 -20.05 35.32
CA SER A 137 -4.58 -19.71 35.86
C SER A 137 -5.24 -20.90 36.56
N ILE A 138 -5.17 -22.10 35.97
CA ILE A 138 -5.64 -23.35 36.58
C ILE A 138 -4.94 -23.59 37.93
N SER A 139 -3.63 -23.32 38.02
CA SER A 139 -2.87 -23.45 39.27
C SER A 139 -3.30 -22.41 40.32
N ARG A 140 -3.65 -21.18 39.90
CA ARG A 140 -4.22 -20.17 40.81
C ARG A 140 -5.60 -20.56 41.32
N ILE A 141 -6.44 -21.18 40.46
CA ILE A 141 -7.76 -21.70 40.84
C ILE A 141 -7.62 -22.81 41.88
N ARG A 142 -6.68 -23.76 41.68
CA ARG A 142 -6.37 -24.81 42.66
C ARG A 142 -5.91 -24.26 44.03
N ASN A 143 -5.39 -23.03 44.06
CA ASN A 143 -4.88 -22.35 45.26
C ASN A 143 -5.86 -21.31 45.85
N ASP A 144 -7.14 -21.34 45.45
CA ASP A 144 -8.29 -20.65 46.07
C ASP A 144 -8.36 -19.11 46.03
N ASN A 145 -7.61 -18.44 45.13
CA ASN A 145 -7.62 -16.96 45.01
C ASN A 145 -8.56 -16.37 43.92
N ALA A 146 -9.29 -17.18 43.14
CA ALA A 146 -9.99 -16.70 41.93
C ALA A 146 -11.49 -16.35 42.11
N LEU A 147 -12.16 -16.84 43.15
CA LEU A 147 -13.61 -16.67 43.31
C LEU A 147 -14.02 -15.22 43.66
N SER A 148 -13.16 -14.50 44.40
CA SER A 148 -13.37 -13.11 44.78
C SER A 148 -13.26 -12.16 43.59
N GLU A 149 -12.32 -12.38 42.68
CA GLU A 149 -12.12 -11.57 41.47
C GLU A 149 -13.26 -11.77 40.45
N VAL A 150 -13.73 -13.00 40.27
CA VAL A 150 -14.87 -13.31 39.37
C VAL A 150 -16.19 -12.76 39.90
N VAL A 151 -16.45 -12.85 41.22
CA VAL A 151 -17.63 -12.25 41.84
C VAL A 151 -17.60 -10.72 41.76
N ALA A 152 -16.43 -10.10 41.96
CA ALA A 152 -16.24 -8.66 41.79
C ALA A 152 -16.47 -8.23 40.33
N HIS A 153 -15.94 -8.98 39.36
CA HIS A 153 -16.15 -8.72 37.93
C HIS A 153 -17.62 -8.84 37.53
N ASN A 154 -18.33 -9.88 37.98
CA ASN A 154 -19.74 -10.09 37.69
C ASN A 154 -20.66 -9.04 38.34
N ALA A 155 -20.30 -8.55 39.53
CA ALA A 155 -20.99 -7.42 40.16
C ALA A 155 -20.78 -6.12 39.38
N LEU A 156 -19.57 -5.90 38.86
CA LEU A 156 -19.22 -4.75 38.03
C LEU A 156 -19.97 -4.75 36.69
N GLU A 157 -20.00 -5.88 35.99
CA GLU A 157 -20.70 -6.01 34.69
C GLU A 157 -22.22 -5.86 34.82
N LYS A 158 -22.83 -6.38 35.90
CA LYS A 158 -24.24 -6.10 36.23
C LYS A 158 -24.49 -4.61 36.48
N GLN A 159 -23.54 -3.92 37.13
CA GLN A 159 -23.64 -2.47 37.35
C GLN A 159 -23.52 -1.69 36.03
N LYS A 160 -22.62 -2.10 35.13
CA LYS A 160 -22.48 -1.52 33.78
C LYS A 160 -23.74 -1.68 32.94
N GLN A 161 -24.41 -2.85 33.01
CA GLN A 161 -25.65 -3.12 32.27
C GLN A 161 -26.87 -2.37 32.84
N ALA A 162 -26.90 -2.11 34.15
CA ALA A 162 -28.02 -1.42 34.78
C ALA A 162 -28.03 0.08 34.50
N ASP A 163 -26.87 0.75 34.63
CA ASP A 163 -26.72 2.19 34.39
C ASP A 163 -25.26 2.54 34.04
N TYR A 164 -24.93 2.45 32.76
CA TYR A 164 -23.59 2.73 32.25
C TYR A 164 -23.14 4.18 32.52
N PRO A 165 -23.98 5.23 32.31
CA PRO A 165 -23.63 6.60 32.68
C PRO A 165 -23.27 6.77 34.16
N ALA A 166 -24.05 6.21 35.09
CA ALA A 166 -23.75 6.32 36.52
C ALA A 166 -22.47 5.54 36.92
N TYR A 167 -22.20 4.40 36.28
CA TYR A 167 -20.94 3.69 36.44
C TYR A 167 -19.76 4.54 35.95
N PHE A 168 -19.83 5.03 34.71
CA PHE A 168 -18.77 5.81 34.09
C PHE A 168 -18.49 7.09 34.88
N ALA A 169 -19.51 7.74 35.45
CA ALA A 169 -19.35 8.95 36.26
C ALA A 169 -18.42 8.73 37.47
N LYS A 170 -18.47 7.55 38.11
CA LYS A 170 -17.68 7.18 39.30
C LYS A 170 -16.21 6.93 39.01
N LEU A 171 -15.86 6.59 37.77
CA LEU A 171 -14.49 6.31 37.37
C LEU A 171 -13.60 7.55 37.52
N ASN A 172 -12.37 7.34 37.95
CA ASN A 172 -11.33 8.36 37.93
C ASN A 172 -10.88 8.63 36.47
N ARG A 173 -10.00 9.61 36.27
CA ARG A 173 -9.62 10.05 34.92
C ARG A 173 -8.89 8.98 34.10
N LEU A 174 -8.03 8.18 34.73
CA LEU A 174 -7.29 7.10 34.07
C LEU A 174 -8.22 5.91 33.75
N GLU A 175 -9.05 5.53 34.71
CA GLU A 175 -10.06 4.48 34.52
C GLU A 175 -11.04 4.84 33.40
N LYS A 176 -11.44 6.11 33.30
CA LYS A 176 -12.26 6.61 32.18
C LYS A 176 -11.56 6.41 30.85
N THR A 177 -10.27 6.74 30.75
CA THR A 177 -9.52 6.56 29.49
C THR A 177 -9.33 5.11 29.12
N GLU A 178 -9.11 4.22 30.10
CA GLU A 178 -9.02 2.77 29.84
C GLU A 178 -10.36 2.19 29.37
N GLU A 179 -11.46 2.57 30.03
CA GLU A 179 -12.80 2.12 29.62
C GLU A 179 -13.16 2.65 28.22
N ILE A 180 -12.83 3.91 27.90
CA ILE A 180 -12.99 4.48 26.55
C ILE A 180 -12.18 3.66 25.54
N LEU A 181 -10.90 3.40 25.82
CA LEU A 181 -10.00 2.67 24.92
C LEU A 181 -10.50 1.25 24.65
N LEU A 182 -10.99 0.55 25.69
CA LEU A 182 -11.47 -0.83 25.61
C LEU A 182 -12.77 -0.97 24.81
N LYS A 183 -13.68 0.01 24.93
CA LYS A 183 -15.02 -0.03 24.33
C LYS A 183 -15.10 0.72 22.99
N SER A 184 -14.07 1.48 22.63
CA SER A 184 -13.95 2.11 21.31
C SER A 184 -13.44 1.12 20.25
N PRO A 185 -13.60 1.42 18.94
CA PRO A 185 -12.92 0.65 17.91
C PRO A 185 -11.40 0.64 18.15
N PRO A 186 -10.67 -0.40 17.72
CA PRO A 186 -9.22 -0.48 17.92
C PRO A 186 -8.53 0.82 17.50
N MET A 187 -7.61 1.30 18.34
CA MET A 187 -6.86 2.53 18.10
C MET A 187 -5.37 2.25 18.16
N ALA A 188 -4.61 2.90 17.28
CA ALA A 188 -3.17 2.75 17.20
C ALA A 188 -2.50 4.09 16.91
N ILE A 189 -1.26 4.26 17.36
CA ILE A 189 -0.46 5.45 17.12
C ILE A 189 0.69 5.14 16.16
N SER A 190 0.93 6.02 15.18
CA SER A 190 2.09 5.93 14.29
C SER A 190 3.36 6.47 14.97
N ARG A 191 4.51 6.25 14.33
CA ARG A 191 5.80 6.84 14.75
C ARG A 191 5.77 8.37 14.75
N ASP A 192 4.95 8.96 13.87
CA ASP A 192 4.79 10.41 13.72
C ASP A 192 3.74 10.99 14.69
N ASN A 193 3.27 10.18 15.64
CA ASN A 193 2.24 10.50 16.64
C ASN A 193 0.85 10.78 16.07
N GLU A 194 0.57 10.26 14.89
CA GLU A 194 -0.76 10.30 14.29
C GLU A 194 -1.61 9.17 14.88
N LEU A 195 -2.86 9.48 15.20
CA LEU A 195 -3.80 8.54 15.81
C LEU A 195 -4.68 7.92 14.72
N PHE A 196 -4.82 6.60 14.75
CA PHE A 196 -5.64 5.83 13.82
C PHE A 196 -6.73 5.09 14.58
N SER A 197 -7.89 4.91 13.93
CA SER A 197 -8.96 4.04 14.39
C SER A 197 -9.29 3.00 13.33
N TYR A 198 -9.54 1.77 13.76
CA TYR A 198 -9.91 0.68 12.89
C TYR A 198 -11.43 0.65 12.67
N ASP A 199 -11.85 0.75 11.41
CA ASP A 199 -13.25 0.59 11.03
C ASP A 199 -13.53 -0.86 10.67
N LYS A 200 -14.26 -1.54 11.55
CA LYS A 200 -14.66 -2.94 11.37
C LYS A 200 -15.57 -3.17 10.16
N THR A 201 -16.26 -2.12 9.68
CA THR A 201 -17.18 -2.23 8.54
C THR A 201 -16.43 -2.20 7.21
N THR A 202 -15.39 -1.37 7.12
CA THR A 202 -14.59 -1.24 5.89
C THR A 202 -13.31 -2.07 5.93
N GLY A 203 -12.90 -2.56 7.11
CA GLY A 203 -11.74 -3.42 7.29
C GLY A 203 -10.40 -2.68 7.29
N ILE A 204 -10.40 -1.34 7.35
CA ILE A 204 -9.21 -0.50 7.21
C ILE A 204 -9.01 0.43 8.42
N TRP A 205 -7.79 0.90 8.59
CA TRP A 205 -7.41 1.94 9.53
C TRP A 205 -7.57 3.32 8.89
N ALA A 206 -8.32 4.19 9.56
CA ALA A 206 -8.48 5.59 9.17
C ALA A 206 -7.76 6.50 10.16
N GLU A 207 -7.09 7.53 9.64
CA GLU A 207 -6.48 8.58 10.46
C GLU A 207 -7.59 9.41 11.14
N ILE A 208 -7.43 9.66 12.42
CA ILE A 208 -8.30 10.53 13.21
C ILE A 208 -7.83 11.98 12.99
N THR A 209 -8.36 12.61 11.95
CA THR A 209 -7.94 13.95 11.50
C THR A 209 -8.55 15.09 12.32
N ASP A 210 -9.75 14.88 12.88
CA ASP A 210 -10.34 15.74 13.89
C ASP A 210 -9.67 15.42 15.24
N GLU A 211 -9.15 16.44 15.92
CA GLU A 211 -8.53 16.34 17.26
C GLU A 211 -9.21 15.25 18.10
N ALA A 212 -8.45 14.38 18.78
CA ALA A 212 -8.95 13.17 19.47
C ALA A 212 -10.18 13.39 20.41
N GLU A 213 -10.51 14.64 20.71
CA GLU A 213 -11.82 15.11 21.18
C GLU A 213 -13.02 14.48 20.44
N SER A 214 -12.95 14.31 19.12
CA SER A 214 -14.02 13.70 18.32
C SER A 214 -14.33 12.25 18.75
N VAL A 215 -13.29 11.49 19.09
CA VAL A 215 -13.40 10.13 19.63
C VAL A 215 -14.11 10.15 20.99
N ILE A 216 -13.70 11.06 21.87
CA ILE A 216 -14.30 11.24 23.19
C ILE A 216 -15.79 11.62 23.04
N TYR A 217 -16.09 12.59 22.18
CA TYR A 217 -17.45 13.05 21.92
C TYR A 217 -18.35 11.91 21.41
N ASN A 218 -17.90 11.18 20.39
CA ASN A 218 -18.66 10.08 19.80
C ASN A 218 -18.89 8.95 20.81
N PHE A 219 -17.87 8.60 21.59
CA PHE A 219 -17.96 7.59 22.64
C PHE A 219 -18.98 7.96 23.71
N LEU A 220 -18.88 9.17 24.29
CA LEU A 220 -19.77 9.62 25.36
C LEU A 220 -21.22 9.66 24.87
N ARG A 221 -21.43 10.17 23.65
CA ARG A 221 -22.76 10.25 23.03
C ARG A 221 -23.36 8.87 22.75
N SER A 222 -22.57 7.92 22.22
CA SER A 222 -23.08 6.57 21.89
C SER A 222 -23.44 5.75 23.13
N HIS A 223 -22.89 6.10 24.29
CA HIS A 223 -23.13 5.43 25.58
C HIS A 223 -24.09 6.22 26.49
N GLY A 224 -24.73 7.29 25.99
CA GLY A 224 -25.71 8.07 26.75
C GLY A 224 -25.12 8.87 27.93
N ILE A 225 -23.81 9.13 27.92
CA ILE A 225 -23.12 9.88 28.96
C ILE A 225 -23.28 11.38 28.69
N GLU A 226 -23.61 12.15 29.73
CA GLU A 226 -23.72 13.60 29.62
C GLU A 226 -22.40 14.22 29.17
N LEU A 227 -22.45 15.05 28.12
CA LEU A 227 -21.27 15.65 27.52
C LEU A 227 -20.67 16.69 28.47
N PRO A 228 -19.44 16.49 28.96
CA PRO A 228 -18.77 17.48 29.78
C PRO A 228 -18.35 18.68 28.92
N ASN A 229 -17.96 19.79 29.56
CA ASN A 229 -17.45 20.95 28.83
C ASN A 229 -16.20 20.60 27.98
N LEU A 230 -15.94 21.43 26.95
CA LEU A 230 -14.83 21.25 26.00
C LEU A 230 -13.47 21.06 26.66
N ASN A 231 -13.18 21.76 27.76
CA ASN A 231 -11.90 21.61 28.47
C ASN A 231 -11.72 20.21 29.07
N LYS A 232 -12.78 19.62 29.63
CA LYS A 232 -12.75 18.25 30.14
C LYS A 232 -12.65 17.22 29.00
N GLN A 233 -13.30 17.48 27.85
CA GLN A 233 -13.16 16.62 26.67
C GLN A 233 -11.70 16.63 26.16
N LYS A 234 -11.08 17.82 26.06
CA LYS A 234 -9.66 18.01 25.73
C LYS A 234 -8.73 17.28 26.68
N GLU A 235 -9.00 17.35 27.98
CA GLU A 235 -8.21 16.66 28.99
C GLU A 235 -8.26 15.13 28.82
N LEU A 236 -9.47 14.57 28.64
CA LEU A 236 -9.65 13.14 28.40
C LEU A 236 -8.99 12.68 27.09
N ALA A 237 -9.11 13.47 26.02
CA ALA A 237 -8.47 13.19 24.75
C ALA A 237 -6.94 13.16 24.87
N SER A 238 -6.36 14.13 25.59
CA SER A 238 -4.92 14.16 25.87
C SER A 238 -4.45 12.95 26.68
N LEU A 239 -5.22 12.54 27.69
CA LEU A 239 -4.91 11.36 28.50
C LEU A 239 -5.05 10.06 27.69
N LEU A 240 -6.07 9.95 26.83
CA LEU A 240 -6.25 8.80 25.94
C LEU A 240 -5.04 8.61 25.02
N ILE A 241 -4.55 9.68 24.39
CA ILE A 241 -3.34 9.62 23.55
C ILE A 241 -2.12 9.17 24.36
N LYS A 242 -1.96 9.69 25.59
CA LYS A 242 -0.87 9.29 26.49
C LYS A 242 -0.95 7.81 26.87
N GLU A 243 -2.15 7.31 27.13
CA GLU A 243 -2.39 5.90 27.47
C GLU A 243 -2.07 4.99 26.30
N ILE A 244 -2.55 5.30 25.09
CA ILE A 244 -2.22 4.55 23.87
C ILE A 244 -0.69 4.51 23.67
N ARG A 245 -0.02 5.65 23.84
CA ARG A 245 1.45 5.72 23.76
C ARG A 245 2.12 4.86 24.82
N TYR A 246 1.65 4.93 26.07
CA TYR A 246 2.20 4.15 27.17
C TYR A 246 2.10 2.64 26.86
N LYS A 247 0.94 2.16 26.43
CA LYS A 247 0.74 0.76 26.03
C LYS A 247 1.61 0.36 24.84
N ALA A 248 1.73 1.23 23.83
CA ALA A 248 2.58 0.98 22.67
C ALA A 248 4.08 0.91 23.01
N GLU A 249 4.61 1.91 23.72
CA GLU A 249 6.05 2.09 23.93
C GLU A 249 6.58 1.37 25.18
N LYS A 250 5.84 1.41 26.30
CA LYS A 250 6.30 0.91 27.61
C LYS A 250 5.89 -0.52 27.88
N GLU A 251 4.69 -0.91 27.45
CA GLU A 251 4.21 -2.29 27.58
C GLU A 251 4.56 -3.17 26.36
N HIS A 252 5.19 -2.58 25.33
CA HIS A 252 5.51 -3.24 24.06
C HIS A 252 4.30 -3.92 23.41
N ASN A 253 3.11 -3.33 23.59
CA ASN A 253 1.89 -3.88 23.05
C ASN A 253 1.70 -3.45 21.59
N HIS A 254 2.02 -4.36 20.67
CA HIS A 254 2.03 -4.12 19.24
C HIS A 254 0.64 -3.83 18.65
N ALA A 255 -0.44 -4.14 19.37
CA ALA A 255 -1.81 -3.82 18.94
C ALA A 255 -2.09 -2.30 18.92
N TYR A 256 -1.31 -1.51 19.65
CA TYR A 256 -1.43 -0.05 19.71
C TYR A 256 -0.40 0.67 18.83
N ILE A 257 0.43 -0.08 18.09
CA ILE A 257 1.43 0.47 17.17
C ILE A 257 0.89 0.37 15.75
N MET A 258 0.77 1.50 15.07
CA MET A 258 0.38 1.51 13.66
C MET A 258 1.58 1.13 12.80
N ASN A 259 1.58 -0.11 12.31
CA ASN A 259 2.65 -0.65 11.48
C ASN A 259 2.45 -0.34 9.99
N GLU A 260 3.42 -0.76 9.19
CA GLU A 260 3.29 -0.76 7.73
C GLU A 260 2.16 -1.70 7.30
N PRO A 261 1.34 -1.32 6.29
CA PRO A 261 0.33 -2.21 5.74
C PRO A 261 0.95 -3.50 5.22
N ASN A 262 0.27 -4.63 5.45
CA ASN A 262 0.70 -5.92 4.91
C ASN A 262 0.64 -5.89 3.37
N SER A 263 1.79 -6.08 2.72
CA SER A 263 1.94 -6.04 1.27
C SER A 263 1.45 -7.29 0.56
N ASP A 264 1.16 -8.38 1.27
CA ASP A 264 0.80 -9.68 0.68
C ASP A 264 -0.71 -9.83 0.48
N VAL A 265 -1.48 -8.78 0.79
CA VAL A 265 -2.94 -8.80 0.75
C VAL A 265 -3.53 -7.56 0.06
N LEU A 266 -4.79 -7.66 -0.38
CA LEU A 266 -5.59 -6.54 -0.90
C LEU A 266 -6.95 -6.51 -0.20
N CYS A 267 -7.39 -5.33 0.24
CA CYS A 267 -8.70 -5.17 0.88
C CYS A 267 -9.79 -4.84 -0.14
N PHE A 268 -10.96 -5.47 0.00
CA PHE A 268 -12.16 -5.31 -0.82
C PHE A 268 -13.39 -5.07 0.09
N ARG A 269 -14.54 -4.73 -0.49
CA ARG A 269 -15.79 -4.53 0.27
C ARG A 269 -16.24 -5.77 1.08
N ASN A 270 -15.91 -6.97 0.59
CA ASN A 270 -16.35 -8.24 1.16
C ASN A 270 -15.24 -9.04 1.85
N GLY A 271 -14.05 -8.47 2.05
CA GLY A 271 -12.96 -9.15 2.76
C GLY A 271 -11.57 -8.73 2.30
N VAL A 272 -10.58 -9.51 2.71
CA VAL A 272 -9.17 -9.32 2.38
C VAL A 272 -8.68 -10.47 1.52
N LEU A 273 -8.27 -10.20 0.28
CA LEU A 273 -7.70 -11.22 -0.60
C LEU A 273 -6.23 -11.42 -0.27
N ASP A 274 -5.86 -12.65 0.07
CA ASP A 274 -4.46 -13.06 0.16
C ASP A 274 -3.91 -13.26 -1.27
N LYS A 275 -2.89 -12.48 -1.63
CA LYS A 275 -2.33 -12.49 -2.99
C LYS A 275 -1.72 -13.85 -3.31
N THR A 276 -1.04 -14.47 -2.34
CA THR A 276 -0.29 -15.72 -2.51
C THR A 276 -1.23 -16.90 -2.76
N THR A 277 -2.26 -17.04 -1.93
CA THR A 277 -3.20 -18.18 -1.95
C THR A 277 -4.42 -17.93 -2.83
N GLY A 278 -4.71 -16.66 -3.17
CA GLY A 278 -5.89 -16.26 -3.94
C GLY A 278 -7.21 -16.36 -3.16
N LYS A 279 -7.15 -16.61 -1.84
CA LYS A 279 -8.31 -16.79 -0.96
C LYS A 279 -8.79 -15.48 -0.35
N LEU A 280 -10.10 -15.35 -0.22
CA LEU A 280 -10.73 -14.23 0.48
C LEU A 280 -10.81 -14.57 1.98
N LEU A 281 -10.27 -13.67 2.81
CA LEU A 281 -10.19 -13.77 4.25
C LEU A 281 -11.08 -12.71 4.91
N PRO A 282 -11.52 -12.90 6.17
CA PRO A 282 -12.23 -11.87 6.91
C PRO A 282 -11.33 -10.66 7.19
N PHE A 283 -11.94 -9.51 7.49
CA PHE A 283 -11.23 -8.31 7.92
C PHE A 283 -10.42 -8.57 9.19
N ASN A 284 -9.19 -8.06 9.23
CA ASN A 284 -8.30 -8.23 10.36
C ASN A 284 -7.48 -6.95 10.61
N PRO A 285 -7.61 -6.31 11.79
CA PRO A 285 -6.86 -5.09 12.12
C PRO A 285 -5.35 -5.28 12.12
N ASN A 286 -4.85 -6.49 12.37
CA ASN A 286 -3.41 -6.79 12.42
C ASN A 286 -2.75 -6.72 11.03
N LEU A 287 -3.52 -6.61 9.95
CA LEU A 287 -3.01 -6.42 8.59
C LEU A 287 -2.63 -4.95 8.30
N ASN A 288 -2.96 -4.02 9.19
CA ASN A 288 -2.60 -2.59 9.10
C ASN A 288 -3.00 -1.92 7.77
N LEU A 289 -4.04 -2.43 7.11
CA LEU A 289 -4.51 -1.92 5.81
C LEU A 289 -5.12 -0.54 6.00
N ARG A 290 -4.76 0.40 5.13
CA ARG A 290 -5.21 1.81 5.18
C ARG A 290 -6.11 2.19 4.01
N SER A 291 -6.34 1.23 3.13
CA SER A 291 -7.05 1.41 1.89
C SER A 291 -7.73 0.13 1.46
N ARG A 292 -8.84 0.29 0.73
CA ARG A 292 -9.59 -0.82 0.13
C ARG A 292 -10.00 -0.47 -1.29
N LEU A 293 -10.10 -1.47 -2.15
CA LEU A 293 -10.80 -1.34 -3.42
C LEU A 293 -12.30 -1.40 -3.16
N ASP A 294 -13.04 -0.47 -3.77
CA ASP A 294 -14.47 -0.32 -3.55
C ASP A 294 -15.32 -1.26 -4.44
N ILE A 295 -14.92 -2.52 -4.50
CA ILE A 295 -15.61 -3.61 -5.21
C ILE A 295 -15.69 -4.86 -4.32
N ASN A 296 -16.62 -5.75 -4.62
CA ASN A 296 -16.58 -7.12 -4.10
C ASN A 296 -15.66 -7.96 -4.99
N ILE A 297 -14.85 -8.83 -4.39
CA ILE A 297 -14.13 -9.85 -5.14
C ILE A 297 -15.02 -11.11 -5.23
N ASN A 298 -15.29 -11.55 -6.45
CA ASN A 298 -16.11 -12.72 -6.73
C ASN A 298 -15.33 -14.00 -6.38
N GLU A 299 -15.99 -15.04 -5.85
CA GLU A 299 -15.33 -16.34 -5.62
C GLU A 299 -15.06 -17.09 -6.93
N ILE A 300 -15.99 -17.00 -7.87
CA ILE A 300 -15.85 -17.56 -9.22
C ILE A 300 -15.17 -16.52 -10.11
N GLN A 301 -14.05 -16.92 -10.72
CA GLN A 301 -13.34 -16.11 -11.70
C GLN A 301 -13.93 -16.33 -13.09
N ASN A 302 -14.49 -15.27 -13.68
CA ASN A 302 -14.84 -15.26 -15.10
C ASN A 302 -13.67 -14.74 -15.93
N THR A 303 -13.74 -14.95 -17.25
CA THR A 303 -12.80 -14.31 -18.16
C THR A 303 -13.25 -12.85 -18.37
N PRO A 304 -12.40 -11.83 -18.09
CA PRO A 304 -12.76 -10.43 -18.29
C PRO A 304 -12.66 -10.07 -19.79
N THR A 305 -13.62 -10.54 -20.59
CA THR A 305 -13.56 -10.52 -22.05
C THR A 305 -13.46 -9.11 -22.62
N THR A 306 -14.18 -8.13 -22.07
CA THR A 306 -14.14 -6.75 -22.57
C THR A 306 -12.77 -6.13 -22.35
N PHE A 307 -12.21 -6.32 -21.15
CA PHE A 307 -10.86 -5.89 -20.82
C PHE A 307 -9.81 -6.57 -21.71
N LEU A 308 -9.89 -7.89 -21.92
CA LEU A 308 -8.92 -8.60 -22.74
C LEU A 308 -8.97 -8.16 -24.20
N ASN A 309 -10.17 -8.00 -24.78
CA ASN A 309 -10.31 -7.49 -26.15
C ASN A 309 -9.73 -6.08 -26.31
N TRP A 310 -9.97 -5.20 -25.33
CA TRP A 310 -9.39 -3.85 -25.32
C TRP A 310 -7.86 -3.89 -25.16
N LEU A 311 -7.35 -4.74 -24.27
CA LEU A 311 -5.92 -4.93 -24.04
C LEU A 311 -5.21 -5.43 -25.30
N ASP A 312 -5.76 -6.44 -25.97
CA ASP A 312 -5.19 -7.01 -27.19
C ASP A 312 -5.18 -5.97 -28.32
N PHE A 313 -6.20 -5.11 -28.41
CA PHE A 313 -6.22 -3.97 -29.32
C PHE A 313 -5.07 -2.99 -29.07
N ILE A 314 -4.87 -2.52 -27.82
CA ILE A 314 -3.79 -1.56 -27.50
C ILE A 314 -2.41 -2.21 -27.48
N ALA A 315 -2.34 -3.54 -27.35
CA ALA A 315 -1.15 -4.35 -27.49
C ALA A 315 -0.81 -4.64 -28.95
N GLU A 316 -1.70 -4.33 -29.90
CA GLU A 316 -1.50 -4.54 -31.33
C GLU A 316 -1.14 -6.01 -31.66
N ASP A 317 -1.81 -6.95 -30.99
CA ASP A 317 -1.57 -8.39 -31.09
C ASP A 317 -0.12 -8.82 -30.78
N ASN A 318 0.66 -7.97 -30.11
CA ASN A 318 2.04 -8.23 -29.72
C ASN A 318 2.12 -8.72 -28.26
N GLU A 319 2.57 -9.96 -28.06
CA GLU A 319 2.63 -10.59 -26.75
C GLU A 319 3.58 -9.88 -25.76
N GLU A 320 4.72 -9.36 -26.24
CA GLU A 320 5.66 -8.63 -25.39
C GLU A 320 5.04 -7.31 -24.90
N ARG A 321 4.37 -6.58 -25.80
CA ARG A 321 3.66 -5.35 -25.48
C ARG A 321 2.48 -5.62 -24.55
N ARG A 322 1.75 -6.71 -24.77
CA ARG A 322 0.67 -7.18 -23.89
C ARG A 322 1.20 -7.45 -22.48
N THR A 323 2.34 -8.14 -22.38
CA THR A 323 3.00 -8.42 -21.10
C THR A 323 3.47 -7.14 -20.41
N LEU A 324 4.05 -6.19 -21.15
CA LEU A 324 4.44 -4.88 -20.65
C LEU A 324 3.24 -4.13 -20.05
N LEU A 325 2.13 -4.03 -20.79
CA LEU A 325 0.92 -3.34 -20.33
C LEU A 325 0.33 -3.99 -19.08
N LEU A 326 0.22 -5.32 -19.06
CA LEU A 326 -0.22 -6.07 -17.88
C LEU A 326 0.71 -5.87 -16.69
N SER A 327 2.02 -5.76 -16.91
CA SER A 327 3.00 -5.54 -15.83
C SER A 327 2.82 -4.17 -15.18
N VAL A 328 2.51 -3.12 -15.96
CA VAL A 328 2.17 -1.81 -15.39
C VAL A 328 0.88 -1.88 -14.55
N LEU A 329 -0.16 -2.54 -15.06
CA LEU A 329 -1.41 -2.72 -14.31
C LEU A 329 -1.19 -3.50 -13.00
N TYR A 330 -0.35 -4.52 -13.03
CA TYR A 330 0.06 -5.27 -11.85
C TYR A 330 0.79 -4.39 -10.84
N VAL A 331 1.78 -3.59 -11.27
CA VAL A 331 2.51 -2.65 -10.40
C VAL A 331 1.56 -1.69 -9.69
N VAL A 332 0.55 -1.18 -10.38
CA VAL A 332 -0.47 -0.32 -9.78
C VAL A 332 -1.33 -1.08 -8.77
N LEU A 333 -1.84 -2.25 -9.15
CA LEU A 333 -2.71 -3.08 -8.30
C LEU A 333 -2.03 -3.47 -6.98
N VAL A 334 -0.77 -3.92 -7.03
CA VAL A 334 -0.04 -4.37 -5.85
C VAL A 334 0.82 -3.28 -5.19
N ASN A 335 0.79 -2.06 -5.73
CA ASN A 335 1.55 -0.88 -5.30
C ASN A 335 3.07 -1.12 -5.19
N ARG A 336 3.72 -1.56 -6.28
CA ARG A 336 5.19 -1.77 -6.34
C ARG A 336 5.96 -0.46 -6.57
N TYR A 337 5.73 0.53 -5.69
CA TYR A 337 6.47 1.80 -5.68
C TYR A 337 7.97 1.61 -5.41
N ASP A 338 8.33 0.50 -4.76
CA ASP A 338 9.69 0.14 -4.36
C ASP A 338 10.60 -0.26 -5.54
N TRP A 339 10.02 -0.53 -6.71
CA TRP A 339 10.77 -0.81 -7.96
C TRP A 339 11.48 0.40 -8.54
N GLN A 340 11.24 1.58 -7.98
CA GLN A 340 11.85 2.83 -8.42
C GLN A 340 11.61 3.18 -9.88
N MET A 341 10.39 2.91 -10.35
CA MET A 341 9.95 3.23 -11.71
C MET A 341 8.78 4.22 -11.69
N PHE A 342 8.71 5.05 -12.72
CA PHE A 342 7.48 5.74 -13.13
C PHE A 342 7.14 5.37 -14.58
N PHE A 343 5.86 5.42 -14.88
CA PHE A 343 5.34 5.07 -16.19
C PHE A 343 4.94 6.32 -16.92
N GLU A 344 5.37 6.44 -18.16
CA GLU A 344 4.99 7.54 -19.02
C GLU A 344 4.29 7.02 -20.27
N LEU A 345 3.05 7.42 -20.44
CA LEU A 345 2.20 7.06 -21.56
C LEU A 345 2.19 8.22 -22.54
N THR A 346 2.55 7.94 -23.80
CA THR A 346 2.58 8.95 -24.87
C THR A 346 1.77 8.49 -26.06
N GLY A 347 1.20 9.42 -26.80
CA GLY A 347 0.35 9.09 -27.95
C GLY A 347 -0.69 10.15 -28.23
N ARG A 348 -1.11 10.23 -29.49
CA ARG A 348 -2.15 11.16 -29.95
C ARG A 348 -3.51 10.84 -29.32
N GLY A 349 -4.45 11.77 -29.42
CA GLY A 349 -5.82 11.56 -28.92
C GLY A 349 -6.50 10.37 -29.59
N GLY A 350 -7.18 9.54 -28.79
CA GLY A 350 -7.97 8.41 -29.27
C GLY A 350 -7.21 7.10 -29.48
N THR A 351 -6.01 6.94 -28.91
CA THR A 351 -5.19 5.71 -29.02
C THR A 351 -5.37 4.74 -27.84
N GLY A 352 -6.31 5.02 -26.92
CA GLY A 352 -6.55 4.18 -25.73
C GLY A 352 -5.74 4.57 -24.49
N LYS A 353 -4.84 5.56 -24.58
CA LYS A 353 -4.05 6.10 -23.45
C LYS A 353 -4.90 6.49 -22.24
N THR A 354 -5.96 7.27 -22.46
CA THR A 354 -6.87 7.71 -21.38
C THR A 354 -7.62 6.54 -20.77
N THR A 355 -8.08 5.57 -21.58
CA THR A 355 -8.70 4.34 -21.06
C THR A 355 -7.73 3.57 -20.18
N PHE A 356 -6.46 3.43 -20.60
CA PHE A 356 -5.44 2.74 -19.81
C PHE A 356 -5.20 3.41 -18.46
N LEU A 357 -5.09 4.74 -18.45
CA LEU A 357 -4.97 5.52 -17.21
C LEU A 357 -6.19 5.30 -16.29
N LYS A 358 -7.40 5.28 -16.85
CA LYS A 358 -8.62 5.00 -16.07
C LYS A 358 -8.67 3.58 -15.50
N VAL A 359 -8.13 2.58 -16.20
CA VAL A 359 -7.97 1.23 -15.64
C VAL A 359 -6.98 1.24 -14.46
N CYS A 360 -5.87 1.97 -14.55
CA CYS A 360 -4.96 2.15 -13.42
C CYS A 360 -5.67 2.80 -12.21
N GLU A 361 -6.49 3.84 -12.42
CA GLU A 361 -7.27 4.48 -11.36
C GLU A 361 -8.25 3.50 -10.69
N LEU A 362 -8.93 2.67 -11.48
CA LEU A 362 -9.83 1.63 -10.98
C LEU A 362 -9.08 0.60 -10.11
N LEU A 363 -7.90 0.16 -10.55
CA LEU A 363 -7.07 -0.81 -9.82
C LEU A 363 -6.44 -0.21 -8.56
N ALA A 364 -6.10 1.07 -8.54
CA ALA A 364 -5.65 1.75 -7.33
C ALA A 364 -6.78 1.96 -6.33
N GLY A 365 -7.99 2.20 -6.83
CA GLY A 365 -9.16 2.57 -6.05
C GLY A 365 -9.31 4.08 -5.91
N LYS A 366 -10.56 4.55 -5.96
CA LYS A 366 -10.94 5.97 -6.02
C LYS A 366 -10.28 6.85 -4.95
N ASP A 367 -10.18 6.34 -3.72
CA ASP A 367 -9.65 7.11 -2.59
C ASP A 367 -8.12 7.05 -2.48
N ASN A 368 -7.46 6.15 -3.21
CA ASN A 368 -6.01 5.94 -3.14
C ASN A 368 -5.25 6.59 -4.31
N HIS A 369 -5.99 7.18 -5.24
CA HIS A 369 -5.46 7.93 -6.37
C HIS A 369 -5.59 9.44 -6.15
N THR A 370 -4.70 10.19 -6.78
CA THR A 370 -4.89 11.63 -7.01
C THR A 370 -4.25 12.07 -8.32
N ALA A 371 -4.85 13.08 -8.95
CA ALA A 371 -4.26 13.78 -10.09
C ALA A 371 -3.35 14.92 -9.59
N ILE A 372 -2.22 15.09 -10.26
CA ILE A 372 -1.18 16.06 -9.89
C ILE A 372 -0.72 16.88 -11.09
N ASN A 373 -0.22 18.08 -10.80
CA ASN A 373 0.58 18.86 -11.72
C ASN A 373 2.04 18.85 -11.24
N LEU A 374 2.95 18.38 -12.08
CA LEU A 374 4.37 18.21 -11.73
C LEU A 374 5.08 19.55 -11.51
N ILE A 375 4.69 20.60 -12.26
CA ILE A 375 5.26 21.95 -12.06
C ILE A 375 4.79 22.52 -10.73
N ASP A 376 3.52 22.32 -10.37
CA ASP A 376 3.00 22.77 -9.08
C ASP A 376 3.61 21.98 -7.93
N LEU A 377 3.81 20.67 -8.06
CA LEU A 377 4.53 19.90 -7.04
C LEU A 377 5.97 20.37 -6.84
N ASP A 378 6.66 20.81 -7.90
CA ASP A 378 8.02 21.36 -7.79
C ASP A 378 8.06 22.75 -7.14
N LYS A 379 7.02 23.57 -7.31
CA LYS A 379 7.03 25.00 -6.94
C LYS A 379 6.19 25.35 -5.72
N ASN A 380 5.14 24.59 -5.46
CA ASN A 380 4.13 24.89 -4.45
C ASN A 380 4.18 23.87 -3.32
N ALA A 381 4.72 24.29 -2.18
CA ALA A 381 4.81 23.45 -0.97
C ALA A 381 3.45 22.97 -0.44
N HIS A 382 2.33 23.58 -0.84
CA HIS A 382 0.99 23.11 -0.48
C HIS A 382 0.49 21.99 -1.40
N ALA A 383 0.98 21.91 -2.64
CA ALA A 383 0.57 20.87 -3.59
C ALA A 383 0.98 19.47 -3.10
N THR A 384 2.09 19.36 -2.37
CA THR A 384 2.58 18.10 -1.80
C THR A 384 1.67 17.53 -0.72
N ALA A 385 0.75 18.31 -0.15
CA ALA A 385 -0.25 17.78 0.79
C ALA A 385 -1.27 16.86 0.11
N SER A 386 -1.53 17.05 -1.19
CA SER A 386 -2.51 16.24 -1.94
C SER A 386 -2.08 14.80 -2.19
N ILE A 387 -0.78 14.50 -2.10
CA ILE A 387 -0.22 13.18 -2.40
C ILE A 387 -0.03 12.30 -1.16
N VAL A 388 -0.30 12.84 0.04
CA VAL A 388 -0.19 12.09 1.29
C VAL A 388 -1.19 10.95 1.32
N GLY A 389 -0.70 9.74 1.62
CA GLY A 389 -1.52 8.53 1.74
C GLY A 389 -1.98 7.91 0.43
N LYS A 390 -1.56 8.45 -0.72
CA LYS A 390 -1.94 7.95 -2.05
C LYS A 390 -1.00 6.84 -2.52
N SER A 391 -1.56 5.82 -3.17
CA SER A 391 -0.80 4.73 -3.81
C SER A 391 -0.60 4.95 -5.31
N LEU A 392 -1.40 5.81 -5.93
CA LEU A 392 -1.28 6.17 -7.34
C LEU A 392 -1.33 7.68 -7.53
N LEU A 393 -0.32 8.23 -8.21
CA LEU A 393 -0.28 9.60 -8.67
C LEU A 393 -0.39 9.62 -10.19
N THR A 394 -1.29 10.45 -10.72
CA THR A 394 -1.46 10.63 -12.17
C THR A 394 -1.15 12.06 -12.58
N ALA A 395 -0.34 12.24 -13.62
CA ALA A 395 0.00 13.54 -14.19
C ALA A 395 -0.44 13.55 -15.66
N GLU A 396 -1.64 14.07 -15.91
CA GLU A 396 -2.24 14.12 -17.25
C GLU A 396 -2.03 15.48 -17.90
N ASP A 397 -1.86 15.49 -19.22
CA ASP A 397 -1.78 16.68 -20.08
C ASP A 397 -0.91 17.80 -19.47
N GLN A 398 0.28 17.39 -19.01
CA GLN A 398 1.20 18.30 -18.36
C GLN A 398 1.68 19.36 -19.35
N PRO A 399 1.78 20.64 -18.93
CA PRO A 399 2.50 21.63 -19.71
C PRO A 399 3.95 21.20 -19.91
N VAL A 400 4.67 21.85 -20.83
CA VAL A 400 6.09 21.56 -21.09
C VAL A 400 6.87 21.60 -19.78
N TYR A 401 7.17 20.42 -19.26
CA TYR A 401 7.94 20.27 -18.04
C TYR A 401 9.40 20.40 -18.40
N ASN A 402 10.08 21.29 -17.68
CA ASN A 402 11.52 21.51 -17.78
C ASN A 402 12.11 21.55 -16.36
N GLY A 403 11.62 20.73 -15.44
CA GLY A 403 12.19 20.61 -14.10
C GLY A 403 13.45 19.74 -14.11
N ASP A 404 14.20 19.75 -13.01
CA ASP A 404 15.37 18.88 -12.82
C ASP A 404 14.99 17.45 -12.38
N GLY A 405 13.68 17.16 -12.28
CA GLY A 405 13.14 15.87 -11.90
C GLY A 405 13.35 15.51 -10.42
N SER A 406 13.78 16.44 -9.57
CA SER A 406 14.04 16.15 -8.14
C SER A 406 12.82 15.58 -7.41
N THR A 407 11.64 16.16 -7.58
CA THR A 407 10.40 15.64 -6.97
C THR A 407 10.02 14.27 -7.53
N VAL A 408 10.12 14.07 -8.85
CA VAL A 408 9.88 12.75 -9.47
C VAL A 408 10.85 11.70 -8.91
N ARG A 409 12.14 12.04 -8.75
CA ARG A 409 13.13 11.16 -8.13
C ARG A 409 12.84 10.89 -6.65
N ALA A 410 12.30 11.86 -5.92
CA ALA A 410 11.93 11.67 -4.52
C ALA A 410 10.74 10.70 -4.40
N ILE A 411 9.68 10.93 -5.17
CA ILE A 411 8.48 10.07 -5.22
C ILE A 411 8.85 8.64 -5.61
N THR A 412 9.65 8.47 -6.67
CA THR A 412 9.98 7.14 -7.20
C THR A 412 11.15 6.48 -6.46
N GLY A 413 12.03 7.24 -5.81
CA GLY A 413 13.29 6.74 -5.28
C GLY A 413 13.31 6.43 -3.79
N LYS A 414 12.15 6.35 -3.12
CA LYS A 414 12.05 6.31 -1.64
C LYS A 414 12.71 7.53 -0.99
N GLY A 415 12.61 8.69 -1.64
CA GLY A 415 13.09 9.95 -1.13
C GLY A 415 12.03 10.64 -0.27
N THR A 416 12.47 11.45 0.68
CA THR A 416 11.56 12.29 1.47
C THR A 416 11.28 13.62 0.76
N ILE A 417 10.05 14.08 0.86
CA ILE A 417 9.61 15.41 0.44
C ILE A 417 9.07 16.18 1.64
N THR A 418 9.13 17.51 1.57
CA THR A 418 8.48 18.36 2.57
C THR A 418 7.01 18.56 2.20
N VAL A 419 6.13 18.21 3.13
CA VAL A 419 4.69 18.48 3.03
C VAL A 419 4.35 19.67 3.90
N ASN A 420 3.67 20.67 3.34
CA ASN A 420 3.26 21.88 4.05
C ASN A 420 1.74 22.09 3.94
N PRO A 421 0.93 21.38 4.74
CA PRO A 421 -0.52 21.53 4.70
C PRO A 421 -0.93 22.90 5.24
N LYS A 422 -2.01 23.46 4.69
CA LYS A 422 -2.52 24.76 5.14
C LYS A 422 -2.94 24.67 6.61
N TYR A 423 -2.48 25.64 7.42
CA TYR A 423 -2.78 25.74 8.85
C TYR A 423 -2.25 24.57 9.72
N LYS A 424 -1.36 23.71 9.20
CA LYS A 424 -0.66 22.67 9.96
C LYS A 424 0.85 22.91 9.90
N LYS A 425 1.60 22.28 10.82
CA LYS A 425 3.08 22.34 10.77
C LYS A 425 3.59 21.53 9.57
N PRO A 426 4.61 22.02 8.84
CA PRO A 426 5.26 21.22 7.81
C PRO A 426 5.90 19.96 8.42
N PHE A 427 5.91 18.88 7.64
CA PHE A 427 6.51 17.61 8.04
C PHE A 427 7.19 16.92 6.84
N SER A 428 8.07 15.97 7.12
CA SER A 428 8.73 15.15 6.11
C SER A 428 7.86 13.93 5.79
N TYR A 429 7.69 13.64 4.51
CA TYR A 429 6.87 12.51 4.04
C TYR A 429 7.63 11.71 2.99
N GLU A 430 7.58 10.38 3.07
CA GLU A 430 8.09 9.47 2.05
C GLU A 430 6.90 8.94 1.23
N PRO A 431 6.70 9.40 -0.02
CA PRO A 431 5.60 8.92 -0.84
C PRO A 431 5.74 7.44 -1.17
N LYS A 432 4.68 6.67 -0.93
CA LYS A 432 4.59 5.23 -1.24
C LYS A 432 3.65 4.99 -2.41
N ALA A 433 3.93 5.67 -3.52
CA ALA A 433 3.03 5.79 -4.66
C ALA A 433 3.71 5.45 -5.99
N VAL A 434 2.96 4.79 -6.87
CA VAL A 434 3.30 4.65 -8.29
C VAL A 434 2.98 5.97 -9.01
N LEU A 435 3.90 6.47 -9.83
CA LEU A 435 3.68 7.65 -10.66
C LEU A 435 3.39 7.26 -12.11
N LEU A 436 2.25 7.71 -12.62
CA LEU A 436 1.82 7.58 -14.00
C LEU A 436 1.71 8.96 -14.63
N ILE A 437 2.37 9.16 -15.76
CA ILE A 437 2.35 10.41 -16.52
C ILE A 437 1.71 10.11 -17.87
N ALA A 438 0.74 10.89 -18.32
CA ALA A 438 0.08 10.69 -19.60
C ALA A 438 0.05 12.00 -20.41
N ASN A 439 0.85 12.04 -21.49
CA ASN A 439 1.01 13.23 -22.33
C ASN A 439 0.89 12.88 -23.81
N ASN A 440 0.78 13.87 -24.69
CA ASN A 440 0.77 13.63 -26.14
C ASN A 440 2.17 13.35 -26.71
N ALA A 441 3.19 13.95 -26.09
CA ALA A 441 4.60 13.74 -26.38
C ALA A 441 5.36 13.43 -25.08
N PRO A 442 6.50 12.74 -25.14
CA PRO A 442 7.26 12.45 -23.93
C PRO A 442 7.87 13.73 -23.33
N MET A 443 7.91 13.77 -22.00
CA MET A 443 8.44 14.86 -21.20
C MET A 443 9.94 15.05 -21.39
N ARG A 444 10.36 16.30 -21.23
CA ARG A 444 11.78 16.68 -21.19
C ARG A 444 12.19 16.86 -19.73
N PHE A 445 13.36 16.36 -19.37
CA PHE A 445 13.95 16.58 -18.04
C PHE A 445 15.28 17.31 -18.22
N LYS A 446 15.57 18.26 -17.33
CA LYS A 446 16.86 19.00 -17.36
C LYS A 446 18.06 18.16 -16.90
N GLU A 447 17.81 17.01 -16.29
CA GLU A 447 18.86 16.18 -15.72
C GLU A 447 19.64 15.44 -16.81
N ASN A 448 20.97 15.51 -16.76
CA ASN A 448 21.86 14.80 -17.69
C ASN A 448 22.56 13.58 -17.07
N ASN A 449 22.36 13.27 -15.79
CA ASN A 449 23.09 12.21 -15.07
C ASN A 449 22.40 10.83 -15.14
N GLY A 450 21.31 10.70 -15.91
CA GLY A 450 20.59 9.43 -16.10
C GLY A 450 19.76 8.97 -14.89
N GLY A 451 19.66 9.75 -13.82
CA GLY A 451 18.92 9.42 -12.61
C GLY A 451 17.41 9.32 -12.84
N ILE A 452 16.84 10.18 -13.68
CA ILE A 452 15.45 10.05 -14.15
C ILE A 452 15.31 8.93 -15.19
N GLU A 453 16.20 8.88 -16.19
CA GLU A 453 16.05 7.95 -17.32
C GLU A 453 16.04 6.48 -16.88
N ARG A 454 16.86 6.09 -15.90
CA ARG A 454 16.85 4.72 -15.35
C ARG A 454 15.57 4.35 -14.59
N ARG A 455 14.71 5.32 -14.29
CA ARG A 455 13.42 5.13 -13.60
C ARG A 455 12.23 5.26 -14.56
N ARG A 456 12.46 5.70 -15.79
CA ARG A 456 11.42 6.03 -16.76
C ARG A 456 11.07 4.80 -17.58
N VAL A 457 9.82 4.38 -17.55
CA VAL A 457 9.27 3.38 -18.46
C VAL A 457 8.34 4.08 -19.44
N LEU A 458 8.84 4.40 -20.64
CA LEU A 458 8.08 5.06 -21.70
C LEU A 458 7.27 4.04 -22.51
N ILE A 459 5.97 4.27 -22.65
CA ILE A 459 5.04 3.46 -23.43
C ILE A 459 4.36 4.35 -24.48
N THR A 460 4.58 4.04 -25.76
CA THR A 460 3.95 4.75 -26.89
C THR A 460 2.63 4.08 -27.27
N PHE A 461 1.60 4.87 -27.54
CA PHE A 461 0.30 4.45 -28.05
C PHE A 461 0.10 5.09 -29.42
N GLU A 462 0.25 4.30 -30.47
CA GLU A 462 0.37 4.80 -31.85
C GLU A 462 -0.93 4.62 -32.65
N LYS A 463 -1.61 3.50 -32.46
CA LYS A 463 -2.84 3.15 -33.18
C LYS A 463 -4.05 3.92 -32.66
N ALA A 464 -4.56 4.86 -33.46
CA ALA A 464 -5.78 5.59 -33.15
C ALA A 464 -7.03 4.73 -33.46
N VAL A 465 -7.99 4.73 -32.55
CA VAL A 465 -9.31 4.13 -32.76
C VAL A 465 -10.13 5.04 -33.67
N GLU A 466 -10.68 4.47 -34.74
CA GLU A 466 -11.62 5.16 -35.63
C GLU A 466 -12.82 5.66 -34.84
N ARG A 467 -13.33 6.86 -35.15
CA ARG A 467 -14.43 7.48 -34.38
C ARG A 467 -15.68 6.59 -34.31
N SER A 468 -15.97 5.84 -35.37
CA SER A 468 -17.08 4.89 -35.48
C SER A 468 -16.93 3.67 -34.56
N GLN A 469 -15.70 3.29 -34.21
CA GLN A 469 -15.38 2.13 -33.38
C GLN A 469 -15.22 2.50 -31.90
N ARG A 470 -15.33 3.80 -31.55
CA ARG A 470 -15.20 4.26 -30.17
C ARG A 470 -16.46 3.95 -29.38
N ASP A 471 -16.30 3.09 -28.39
CA ASP A 471 -17.33 2.82 -27.40
C ASP A 471 -17.18 3.79 -26.21
N SER A 472 -18.12 4.72 -26.06
CA SER A 472 -18.13 5.69 -24.95
C SER A 472 -18.39 5.04 -23.58
N THR A 473 -18.93 3.82 -23.56
CA THR A 473 -19.25 3.05 -22.35
C THR A 473 -18.17 2.02 -22.00
N LEU A 474 -17.07 1.97 -22.76
CA LEU A 474 -16.02 0.96 -22.60
C LEU A 474 -15.46 0.93 -21.18
N ILE A 475 -15.23 2.09 -20.57
CA ILE A 475 -14.67 2.14 -19.22
C ILE A 475 -15.63 1.57 -18.17
N ASP A 476 -16.94 1.79 -18.33
CA ASP A 476 -17.95 1.25 -17.42
C ASP A 476 -18.05 -0.27 -17.56
N LYS A 477 -17.93 -0.79 -18.79
CA LYS A 477 -17.87 -2.23 -19.05
C LYS A 477 -16.62 -2.85 -18.43
N ILE A 478 -15.45 -2.23 -18.58
CA ILE A 478 -14.21 -2.69 -17.94
C ILE A 478 -14.33 -2.62 -16.42
N ALA A 479 -14.93 -1.57 -15.86
CA ALA A 479 -15.16 -1.44 -14.42
C ALA A 479 -16.07 -2.56 -13.88
N SER A 480 -17.05 -3.02 -14.67
CA SER A 480 -17.90 -4.16 -14.31
C SER A 480 -17.15 -5.49 -14.23
N GLU A 481 -16.01 -5.61 -14.94
CA GLU A 481 -15.13 -6.79 -14.94
C GLU A 481 -13.99 -6.67 -13.90
N LEU A 482 -13.95 -5.62 -13.08
CA LEU A 482 -12.77 -5.30 -12.25
C LEU A 482 -12.35 -6.42 -11.29
N SER A 483 -13.31 -7.14 -10.69
CA SER A 483 -13.02 -8.32 -9.87
C SER A 483 -12.26 -9.40 -10.66
N ASP A 484 -12.70 -9.68 -11.88
CA ASP A 484 -12.11 -10.69 -12.75
C ASP A 484 -10.75 -10.23 -13.28
N ILE A 485 -10.58 -8.93 -13.56
CA ILE A 485 -9.30 -8.31 -13.95
C ILE A 485 -8.27 -8.44 -12.82
N VAL A 486 -8.65 -8.13 -11.57
CA VAL A 486 -7.77 -8.29 -10.41
C VAL A 486 -7.31 -9.74 -10.28
N ARG A 487 -8.23 -10.70 -10.33
CA ARG A 487 -7.87 -12.13 -10.27
C ARG A 487 -6.97 -12.52 -11.44
N TYR A 488 -7.27 -12.05 -12.66
CA TYR A 488 -6.47 -12.33 -13.85
C TYR A 488 -5.02 -11.83 -13.70
N LEU A 489 -4.82 -10.59 -13.22
CA LEU A 489 -3.49 -10.03 -12.97
C LEU A 489 -2.73 -10.83 -11.92
N LEU A 490 -3.40 -11.22 -10.83
CA LEU A 490 -2.79 -12.08 -9.81
C LEU A 490 -2.48 -13.47 -10.38
N THR A 491 -3.34 -14.10 -11.18
CA THR A 491 -3.04 -15.39 -11.80
C THR A 491 -1.78 -15.34 -12.67
N ILE A 492 -1.55 -14.24 -13.38
CA ILE A 492 -0.39 -14.09 -14.28
C ILE A 492 0.91 -13.80 -13.53
N PHE A 493 0.85 -12.97 -12.49
CA PHE A 493 2.04 -12.40 -11.84
C PHE A 493 2.23 -12.77 -10.37
N ASN A 494 1.35 -13.56 -9.77
CA ASN A 494 1.49 -13.99 -8.38
C ASN A 494 2.61 -15.02 -8.20
N GLY A 495 3.34 -14.90 -7.09
CA GLY A 495 4.54 -15.66 -6.78
C GLY A 495 5.83 -14.96 -7.25
N VAL A 496 6.94 -15.22 -6.55
CA VAL A 496 8.23 -14.52 -6.75
C VAL A 496 8.71 -14.61 -8.21
N ASP A 497 8.62 -15.78 -8.83
CA ASP A 497 9.08 -15.99 -10.21
C ASP A 497 8.24 -15.23 -11.24
N ASN A 498 6.93 -15.13 -11.01
CA ASN A 498 6.02 -14.43 -11.92
C ASN A 498 6.06 -12.92 -11.72
N GLU A 499 6.26 -12.45 -10.49
CA GLU A 499 6.51 -11.04 -10.22
C GLU A 499 7.83 -10.58 -10.86
N GLN A 500 8.85 -11.46 -10.85
CA GLN A 500 10.09 -11.22 -11.57
C GLN A 500 9.87 -11.12 -13.09
N LYS A 501 8.90 -11.86 -13.65
CA LYS A 501 8.51 -11.72 -15.07
C LYS A 501 7.94 -10.34 -15.37
N ALA A 502 7.06 -9.82 -14.51
CA ALA A 502 6.55 -8.45 -14.64
C ALA A 502 7.69 -7.44 -14.64
N TYR A 503 8.54 -7.48 -13.60
CA TYR A 503 9.70 -6.59 -13.46
C TYR A 503 10.65 -6.65 -14.66
N SER A 504 10.96 -7.86 -15.15
CA SER A 504 11.85 -8.08 -16.29
C SER A 504 11.28 -7.47 -17.58
N SER A 505 9.96 -7.50 -17.79
CA SER A 505 9.34 -6.86 -18.95
C SER A 505 9.48 -5.33 -18.91
N LEU A 506 9.39 -4.73 -17.72
CA LEU A 506 9.57 -3.29 -17.53
C LEU A 506 11.02 -2.89 -17.81
N LEU A 507 12.00 -3.63 -17.26
CA LEU A 507 13.42 -3.41 -17.55
C LEU A 507 13.73 -3.53 -19.04
N LYS A 508 13.19 -4.56 -19.71
CA LYS A 508 13.35 -4.72 -21.17
C LYS A 508 12.83 -3.50 -21.92
N GLN A 509 11.72 -2.90 -21.49
CA GLN A 509 11.17 -1.69 -22.09
C GLN A 509 12.06 -0.46 -21.85
N GLN A 510 12.64 -0.30 -20.64
CA GLN A 510 13.61 0.77 -20.38
C GLN A 510 14.86 0.63 -21.26
N ASP A 511 15.28 -0.62 -21.50
CA ASP A 511 16.45 -0.93 -22.30
C ASP A 511 16.20 -0.95 -23.82
N ASN A 512 14.95 -0.79 -24.24
CA ASN A 512 14.56 -0.83 -25.65
C ASN A 512 15.32 0.25 -26.46
N PRO A 513 16.06 -0.12 -27.53
CA PRO A 513 16.85 0.82 -28.33
C PRO A 513 16.02 1.95 -28.96
N GLN A 514 14.80 1.67 -29.42
CA GLN A 514 13.91 2.68 -30.02
C GLN A 514 13.45 3.69 -28.97
N ILE A 515 13.10 3.22 -27.77
CA ILE A 515 12.75 4.07 -26.63
C ILE A 515 13.95 4.93 -26.23
N LYS A 516 15.13 4.33 -26.08
CA LYS A 516 16.37 5.06 -25.82
C LYS A 516 16.62 6.12 -26.89
N GLN A 517 16.37 5.84 -28.16
CA GLN A 517 16.50 6.81 -29.25
C GLN A 517 15.51 7.98 -29.11
N ILE A 518 14.24 7.70 -28.81
CA ILE A 518 13.22 8.73 -28.55
C ILE A 518 13.65 9.62 -27.38
N LEU A 519 14.00 9.03 -26.25
CA LEU A 519 14.41 9.75 -25.03
C LEU A 519 15.68 10.59 -25.28
N ASN A 520 16.64 10.01 -25.99
CA ASN A 520 17.85 10.68 -26.41
C ASN A 520 17.56 11.90 -27.32
N SER A 521 16.59 11.81 -28.23
CA SER A 521 16.20 12.94 -29.09
C SER A 521 15.59 14.11 -28.31
N LEU A 522 15.15 13.88 -27.07
CA LEU A 522 14.59 14.92 -26.20
C LEU A 522 15.65 15.65 -25.37
N ASN A 523 16.91 15.22 -25.42
CA ASN A 523 18.00 15.88 -24.70
C ASN A 523 18.24 17.29 -25.28
N PRO A 524 18.14 18.36 -24.47
CA PRO A 524 18.27 19.73 -24.98
C PRO A 524 19.60 20.00 -25.68
N ILE A 525 20.70 19.37 -25.27
CA ILE A 525 22.01 19.55 -25.90
C ILE A 525 22.08 18.86 -27.25
N ARG A 526 21.38 17.73 -27.42
CA ARG A 526 21.30 17.05 -28.72
C ARG A 526 20.42 17.82 -29.70
N LEU A 527 19.26 18.31 -29.24
CA LEU A 527 18.41 19.22 -30.01
C LEU A 527 19.19 20.48 -30.43
N PHE A 528 19.93 21.08 -29.48
CA PHE A 528 20.82 22.18 -29.80
C PHE A 528 21.87 21.79 -30.85
N ALA A 529 22.49 20.62 -30.74
CA ALA A 529 23.50 20.15 -31.69
C ALA A 529 22.95 19.93 -33.11
N GLU A 530 21.66 19.60 -33.27
CA GLU A 530 21.03 19.42 -34.60
C GLU A 530 21.09 20.68 -35.46
N GLU A 531 21.07 21.85 -34.82
CA GLU A 531 21.10 23.17 -35.46
C GLU A 531 22.46 23.51 -36.11
N PHE A 532 23.48 22.69 -35.88
CA PHE A 532 24.84 22.92 -36.33
C PHE A 532 25.39 21.77 -37.18
N THR A 533 26.31 22.12 -38.07
CA THR A 533 27.17 21.18 -38.81
C THR A 533 28.63 21.40 -38.44
N THR A 534 29.45 20.39 -38.67
CA THR A 534 30.89 20.42 -38.41
C THR A 534 31.65 20.18 -39.69
N THR A 535 32.69 20.97 -39.95
CA THR A 535 33.54 20.83 -41.14
C THR A 535 34.99 20.54 -40.77
N ASP A 536 35.85 20.36 -41.76
CA ASP A 536 37.31 20.29 -41.53
C ASP A 536 37.93 21.67 -41.25
N GLU A 537 37.25 22.76 -41.64
CA GLU A 537 37.74 24.13 -41.46
C GLU A 537 37.41 24.71 -40.09
N VAL A 538 38.45 24.99 -39.29
CA VAL A 538 38.35 25.59 -37.95
C VAL A 538 38.24 27.13 -38.01
N LYS A 539 37.25 27.65 -38.76
CA LYS A 539 36.97 29.10 -38.92
C LYS A 539 35.55 29.50 -38.53
N GLY A 540 34.78 28.57 -37.99
CA GLY A 540 33.37 28.74 -37.64
C GLY A 540 33.17 29.59 -36.39
N LEU A 541 32.16 29.22 -35.61
CA LEU A 541 31.74 29.99 -34.45
C LEU A 541 32.87 30.17 -33.44
N LYS A 542 32.89 31.32 -32.77
CA LYS A 542 33.78 31.53 -31.62
C LYS A 542 33.33 30.62 -30.48
N ILE A 543 34.22 30.23 -29.57
CA ILE A 543 33.79 29.52 -28.34
C ILE A 543 32.93 30.43 -27.47
N SER A 544 33.32 31.70 -27.33
CA SER A 544 32.67 32.69 -26.49
C SER A 544 32.98 34.10 -27.01
N VAL A 545 32.16 35.08 -26.62
CA VAL A 545 32.44 36.52 -26.79
C VAL A 545 32.50 37.23 -25.43
N ARG A 546 33.00 38.47 -25.41
CA ARG A 546 33.02 39.30 -24.19
C ARG A 546 31.60 39.61 -23.74
N GLY A 547 31.40 39.68 -22.41
CA GLY A 547 30.10 40.00 -21.81
C GLY A 547 29.14 38.81 -21.70
N CYS A 548 29.53 37.61 -22.15
CA CYS A 548 28.73 36.39 -21.99
C CYS A 548 29.28 35.51 -20.86
N GLY A 549 28.41 35.12 -19.93
CA GLY A 549 28.73 34.35 -18.72
C GLY A 549 28.17 35.01 -17.45
N GLY A 550 28.07 34.25 -16.34
CA GLY A 550 27.66 34.80 -15.05
C GLY A 550 26.17 35.10 -14.88
N GLY A 551 25.29 34.49 -15.68
CA GLY A 551 23.83 34.62 -15.56
C GLY A 551 23.17 35.63 -16.51
N ASN A 552 23.95 36.34 -17.33
CA ASN A 552 23.40 37.24 -18.36
C ASN A 552 22.90 36.47 -19.60
N ILE A 553 21.69 36.82 -20.07
CA ILE A 553 21.12 36.34 -21.31
C ILE A 553 21.85 37.03 -22.49
N PRO A 554 22.46 36.27 -23.42
CA PRO A 554 23.16 36.86 -24.57
C PRO A 554 22.19 37.47 -25.59
N SER A 555 22.65 38.49 -26.32
CA SER A 555 21.88 39.02 -27.46
C SER A 555 21.87 38.05 -28.64
N ARG A 556 20.89 38.21 -29.54
CA ARG A 556 20.81 37.42 -30.79
C ARG A 556 22.11 37.50 -31.61
N GLN A 557 22.72 38.69 -31.70
CA GLN A 557 24.02 38.87 -32.37
C GLN A 557 25.13 38.05 -31.69
N GLN A 558 25.21 38.05 -30.36
CA GLN A 558 26.20 37.27 -29.62
C GLN A 558 26.00 35.76 -29.84
N ALA A 559 24.75 35.30 -29.88
CA ALA A 559 24.39 33.93 -30.18
C ALA A 559 24.77 33.52 -31.62
N GLN A 560 24.62 34.42 -32.59
CA GLN A 560 25.02 34.16 -33.98
C GLN A 560 26.54 34.05 -34.15
N GLU A 561 27.34 34.73 -33.31
CA GLU A 561 28.80 34.76 -33.44
C GLU A 561 29.54 33.65 -32.67
N ALA A 562 28.91 33.04 -31.66
CA ALA A 562 29.60 32.14 -30.74
C ALA A 562 28.75 30.99 -30.21
N LEU A 563 29.39 29.82 -30.08
CA LEU A 563 28.74 28.55 -29.78
C LEU A 563 28.17 28.49 -28.35
N TYR A 564 28.92 28.93 -27.33
CA TYR A 564 28.40 28.93 -25.95
C TYR A 564 27.30 30.00 -25.73
N PRO A 565 27.43 31.23 -26.24
CA PRO A 565 26.32 32.19 -26.28
C PRO A 565 25.09 31.68 -27.03
N ALA A 566 25.26 30.95 -28.15
CA ALA A 566 24.15 30.30 -28.84
C ALA A 566 23.41 29.33 -27.91
N TYR A 567 24.15 28.51 -27.15
CA TYR A 567 23.57 27.59 -26.18
C TYR A 567 22.84 28.31 -25.04
N LEU A 568 23.41 29.39 -24.50
CA LEU A 568 22.74 30.18 -23.46
C LEU A 568 21.46 30.83 -23.99
N PHE A 569 21.47 31.32 -25.24
CA PHE A 569 20.27 31.86 -25.91
C PHE A 569 19.21 30.77 -26.09
N PHE A 570 19.60 29.62 -26.63
CA PHE A 570 18.73 28.44 -26.74
C PHE A 570 18.13 28.06 -25.38
N CYS A 571 18.95 28.01 -24.33
CA CYS A 571 18.48 27.71 -22.98
C CYS A 571 17.44 28.72 -22.50
N ASP A 572 17.68 30.01 -22.68
CA ASP A 572 16.72 31.06 -22.30
C ASP A 572 15.37 30.86 -23.01
N ARG A 573 15.40 30.70 -24.34
CA ARG A 573 14.20 30.52 -25.16
C ARG A 573 13.39 29.27 -24.83
N HIS A 574 14.06 28.17 -24.46
CA HIS A 574 13.38 26.94 -24.07
C HIS A 574 13.13 26.82 -22.55
N GLY A 575 13.26 27.90 -21.77
CA GLY A 575 12.96 27.90 -20.33
C GLY A 575 13.93 27.07 -19.49
N LEU A 576 15.18 26.94 -19.94
CA LEU A 576 16.24 26.16 -19.33
C LEU A 576 17.06 26.96 -18.30
N ASN A 577 16.46 27.23 -17.14
CA ASN A 577 16.97 28.14 -16.10
C ASN A 577 18.30 27.76 -15.39
N LYS A 578 18.92 26.63 -15.73
CA LYS A 578 20.21 26.18 -15.16
C LYS A 578 21.11 25.66 -16.29
N PRO A 579 21.64 26.54 -17.16
CA PRO A 579 22.52 26.12 -18.24
C PRO A 579 23.81 25.52 -17.70
N LEU A 580 24.38 24.57 -18.44
CA LEU A 580 25.67 23.99 -18.10
C LEU A 580 26.77 25.05 -18.11
N SER A 581 27.79 24.85 -17.25
CA SER A 581 29.03 25.63 -17.35
C SER A 581 29.64 25.47 -18.74
N ARG A 582 30.40 26.47 -19.21
CA ARG A 582 31.03 26.43 -20.54
C ARG A 582 31.82 25.14 -20.80
N GLN A 583 32.59 24.67 -19.80
CA GLN A 583 33.38 23.45 -19.95
C GLN A 583 32.49 22.21 -20.05
N SER A 584 31.49 22.10 -19.18
CA SER A 584 30.52 21.01 -19.20
C SER A 584 29.74 20.99 -20.51
N PHE A 585 29.26 22.15 -20.97
CA PHE A 585 28.58 22.29 -22.25
C PHE A 585 29.45 21.83 -23.43
N LEU A 586 30.71 22.29 -23.51
CA LEU A 586 31.59 21.90 -24.61
C LEU A 586 31.83 20.39 -24.66
N ASN A 587 31.96 19.74 -23.50
CA ASN A 587 32.10 18.28 -23.42
C ASN A 587 30.82 17.57 -23.89
N GLU A 588 29.66 18.02 -23.40
CA GLU A 588 28.36 17.42 -23.73
C GLU A 588 27.99 17.61 -25.21
N VAL A 589 28.22 18.80 -25.77
CA VAL A 589 27.89 19.08 -27.17
C VAL A 589 28.86 18.39 -28.14
N ASP A 590 30.13 18.20 -27.77
CA ASP A 590 31.08 17.37 -28.52
C ASP A 590 30.62 15.90 -28.55
N ASN A 591 30.16 15.36 -27.41
CA ASN A 591 29.57 14.03 -27.34
C ASN A 591 28.29 13.92 -28.20
N ALA A 592 27.42 14.94 -28.15
CA ALA A 592 26.21 15.00 -28.97
C ALA A 592 26.55 14.98 -30.48
N PHE A 593 27.55 15.74 -30.92
CA PHE A 593 28.01 15.71 -32.31
C PHE A 593 28.51 14.34 -32.75
N LYS A 594 29.32 13.65 -31.93
CA LYS A 594 29.80 12.29 -32.23
C LYS A 594 28.63 11.31 -32.43
N LEU A 595 27.62 11.38 -31.56
CA LEU A 595 26.43 10.53 -31.64
C LEU A 595 25.58 10.82 -32.89
N GLN A 596 25.65 12.05 -33.42
CA GLN A 596 24.99 12.46 -34.66
C GLN A 596 25.84 12.23 -35.92
N GLY A 597 26.98 11.54 -35.80
CA GLY A 597 27.89 11.28 -36.93
C GLY A 597 28.66 12.52 -37.41
N LYS A 598 28.68 13.60 -36.63
CA LYS A 598 29.43 14.84 -36.92
C LYS A 598 30.87 14.71 -36.41
N GLN A 599 31.77 15.53 -36.96
CA GLN A 599 33.16 15.56 -36.51
C GLN A 599 33.27 16.12 -35.09
N PRO A 600 34.25 15.67 -34.28
CA PRO A 600 34.54 16.28 -32.99
C PRO A 600 34.88 17.76 -33.11
N ILE A 601 34.60 18.51 -32.05
CA ILE A 601 34.89 19.94 -31.96
C ILE A 601 36.41 20.14 -31.97
N LYS A 602 36.88 20.82 -33.03
CA LYS A 602 38.25 21.28 -33.17
C LYS A 602 38.29 22.76 -32.81
N VAL A 603 39.33 23.18 -32.09
CA VAL A 603 39.52 24.58 -31.67
C VAL A 603 40.87 25.10 -32.13
N ARG A 604 40.89 26.29 -32.73
CA ARG A 604 42.14 27.01 -33.07
C ARG A 604 42.05 28.47 -32.67
N LYS A 605 43.20 29.06 -32.34
CA LYS A 605 43.32 30.50 -32.07
C LYS A 605 43.56 31.22 -33.40
N ILE A 606 42.64 32.10 -33.78
CA ILE A 606 42.69 32.93 -35.00
C ILE A 606 42.34 34.36 -34.58
N ASP A 607 43.17 35.34 -34.94
CA ASP A 607 42.97 36.77 -34.62
C ASP A 607 42.63 37.02 -33.14
N ASN A 608 43.44 36.45 -32.24
CA ASN A 608 43.27 36.49 -30.79
C ASN A 608 41.95 35.91 -30.24
N THR A 609 41.20 35.16 -31.07
CA THR A 609 39.92 34.53 -30.69
C THR A 609 39.99 33.02 -30.87
N GLN A 610 39.35 32.26 -29.99
CA GLN A 610 39.21 30.80 -30.16
C GLN A 610 38.02 30.52 -31.07
N ARG A 611 38.28 29.96 -32.26
CA ARG A 611 37.26 29.53 -33.23
C ARG A 611 37.15 28.01 -33.28
N THR A 612 35.96 27.54 -33.61
CA THR A 612 35.65 26.12 -33.76
C THR A 612 35.51 25.73 -35.24
N ASN A 613 35.34 24.44 -35.50
CA ASN A 613 34.90 23.92 -36.80
C ASN A 613 33.37 23.78 -36.91
N VAL A 614 32.62 24.46 -36.04
CA VAL A 614 31.16 24.35 -35.93
C VAL A 614 30.51 25.55 -36.62
N TYR A 615 29.50 25.29 -37.45
CA TYR A 615 28.73 26.29 -38.20
C TYR A 615 27.25 26.01 -38.03
N TYR A 616 26.40 27.04 -38.08
CA TYR A 616 24.96 26.83 -38.19
C TYR A 616 24.64 26.10 -39.49
N SER A 617 23.75 25.11 -39.42
CA SER A 617 23.24 24.41 -40.61
C SER A 617 22.40 25.36 -41.46
N ASN A 618 21.50 26.12 -40.82
CA ASN A 618 20.83 27.28 -41.39
C ASN A 618 20.53 28.29 -40.28
N ILE A 619 21.27 29.40 -40.26
CA ILE A 619 21.19 30.38 -39.17
C ILE A 619 19.84 31.10 -39.09
N GLU A 620 19.11 31.28 -40.20
CA GLU A 620 17.82 31.97 -40.16
C GLU A 620 16.74 31.05 -39.58
N ASP A 621 16.66 29.82 -40.09
CA ASP A 621 15.71 28.80 -39.63
C ASP A 621 15.93 28.42 -38.17
N THR A 622 17.19 28.31 -37.73
CA THR A 622 17.52 27.98 -36.34
C THR A 622 16.93 29.00 -35.38
N PHE A 623 17.13 30.30 -35.64
CA PHE A 623 16.63 31.33 -34.74
C PHE A 623 15.12 31.55 -34.85
N LEU A 624 14.50 31.26 -36.01
CA LEU A 624 13.03 31.18 -36.10
C LEU A 624 12.50 30.08 -35.17
N ARG A 625 13.08 28.86 -35.22
CA ARG A 625 12.70 27.75 -34.34
C ARG A 625 12.90 28.01 -32.85
N TRP A 626 13.88 28.83 -32.49
CA TRP A 626 14.15 29.18 -31.09
C TRP A 626 13.29 30.35 -30.60
N ASP A 627 12.83 31.22 -31.49
CA ASP A 627 11.97 32.36 -31.10
C ASP A 627 10.47 31.97 -31.03
N ASP A 628 10.06 30.87 -31.68
CA ASP A 628 8.73 30.22 -31.61
C ASP A 628 8.54 29.35 -30.34
#